data_AF-A0A2H9R4M8-F1
#
_entry.id   AF-A0A2H9R4M8-F1
#
_cell.length_a   1.000
_cell.length_b   1.000
_cell.length_c   1.000
_cell.angle_alpha   90.00
_cell.angle_beta   90.00
_cell.angle_gamma   90.00
#
_symmetry.space_group_name_H-M   'P 1'
#
loop_
_entity.id
_entity.type
_entity.pdbx_description
1 polymer ?
#
loop_
_entity_poly.entity_id
_entity_poly.type
_entity_poly.pdbx_seq_one_letter_code
_entity_poly.pdbx_strand_id
1 'polypeptide(L)'
;MSGMIAFCGLDCSSCEAFIATKNNDNELRKKTAKKWEKEFNHPGLKAGDINCNGCLSNTGKIFKHCNVCEIRKCCQEKNVDNCGFCDDYSCQKLTDFFEHAPSAKENLEEIRSKI
;
A
#
# COMPACT_ATOMS: atom_id res chain seq x y z
N MET A 1 -3.47 6.38 -16.15
CA MET A 1 -3.54 6.11 -14.70
C MET A 1 -3.38 7.39 -13.92
N SER A 2 -4.33 7.70 -13.04
CA SER A 2 -4.28 8.88 -12.16
C SER A 2 -4.49 8.41 -10.73
N GLY A 3 -3.44 7.90 -10.10
CA GLY A 3 -3.48 7.34 -8.75
C GLY A 3 -2.11 7.32 -8.10
N MET A 4 -2.07 7.36 -6.76
CA MET A 4 -0.84 7.27 -6.00
C MET A 4 -0.44 5.80 -5.88
N ILE A 5 0.34 5.29 -6.84
CA ILE A 5 0.77 3.88 -6.84
C ILE A 5 1.87 3.67 -5.80
N ALA A 6 1.63 2.75 -4.87
CA ALA A 6 2.56 2.35 -3.83
C ALA A 6 3.79 1.63 -4.40
N PHE A 7 4.82 1.46 -3.58
CA PHE A 7 6.01 0.69 -3.91
C PHE A 7 5.70 -0.71 -4.48
N CYS A 8 4.69 -1.40 -3.94
CA CYS A 8 4.27 -2.73 -4.37
C CYS A 8 3.28 -2.76 -5.54
N GLY A 9 2.84 -1.60 -6.07
CA GLY A 9 1.84 -1.54 -7.14
C GLY A 9 0.39 -1.32 -6.69
N LEU A 10 0.10 -1.39 -5.39
CA LEU A 10 -1.23 -1.05 -4.88
C LEU A 10 -1.54 0.42 -5.06
N ASP A 11 -2.77 0.75 -5.45
CA ASP A 11 -3.21 2.13 -5.55
C ASP A 11 -3.63 2.68 -4.17
N CYS A 12 -2.81 3.58 -3.61
CA CYS A 12 -3.15 4.25 -2.35
C CYS A 12 -4.34 5.21 -2.51
N SER A 13 -4.65 5.69 -3.72
CA SER A 13 -5.75 6.63 -3.92
C SER A 13 -7.13 6.01 -3.73
N SER A 14 -7.23 4.68 -3.88
CA SER A 14 -8.43 3.89 -3.59
C SER A 14 -8.41 3.22 -2.20
N CYS A 15 -7.33 3.37 -1.42
CA CYS A 15 -7.21 2.78 -0.09
C CYS A 15 -8.10 3.47 0.94
N GLU A 16 -8.94 2.73 1.65
CA GLU A 16 -9.89 3.32 2.61
C GLU A 16 -9.17 4.03 3.78
N ALA A 17 -8.02 3.51 4.23
CA ALA A 17 -7.24 4.17 5.28
C ALA A 17 -6.67 5.53 4.84
N PHE A 18 -6.21 5.63 3.59
CA PHE A 18 -5.73 6.87 3.01
C PHE A 18 -6.87 7.88 2.84
N ILE A 19 -7.99 7.44 2.25
CA ILE A 19 -9.19 8.26 2.06
C ILE A 19 -9.72 8.78 3.40
N ALA A 20 -9.85 7.90 4.39
CA ALA A 20 -10.33 8.27 5.72
C ALA A 20 -9.42 9.29 6.41
N THR A 21 -8.10 9.17 6.22
CA THR A 21 -7.12 10.13 6.76
C THR A 21 -7.22 11.47 6.06
N LYS A 22 -7.23 11.47 4.73
CA LYS A 22 -7.33 12.67 3.89
C LYS A 22 -8.61 13.46 4.15
N ASN A 23 -9.74 12.78 4.29
CA ASN A 23 -11.04 13.41 4.51
C ASN A 23 -11.34 13.66 6.00
N ASN A 24 -10.43 13.26 6.89
CA ASN A 24 -10.66 13.23 8.33
C ASN A 24 -11.98 12.54 8.74
N ASP A 25 -12.31 11.44 8.07
CA ASP A 25 -13.59 10.73 8.21
C ASP A 25 -13.50 9.63 9.29
N ASN A 26 -14.05 9.92 10.47
CA ASN A 26 -14.08 8.96 11.58
C ASN A 26 -15.02 7.78 11.37
N GLU A 27 -16.09 7.93 10.58
CA GLU A 27 -17.01 6.83 10.29
C GLU A 27 -16.38 5.84 9.32
N LEU A 28 -15.67 6.35 8.31
CA LEU A 28 -14.88 5.51 7.42
C LEU A 28 -13.78 4.77 8.20
N ARG A 29 -13.06 5.44 9.11
CA ARG A 29 -12.07 4.76 9.99
C ARG A 29 -12.67 3.60 10.78
N LYS A 30 -13.85 3.78 11.37
CA LYS A 30 -14.55 2.70 12.12
C LYS A 30 -14.93 1.54 11.21
N LYS A 31 -15.46 1.83 10.01
CA LYS A 31 -15.83 0.80 9.02
C LYS A 31 -14.61 0.02 8.53
N THR A 32 -13.55 0.72 8.14
CA THR A 32 -12.29 0.12 7.70
C THR A 32 -11.67 -0.75 8.80
N ALA A 33 -11.61 -0.28 10.04
CA ALA A 33 -11.08 -1.06 11.16
C ALA A 33 -11.84 -2.39 11.35
N LYS A 34 -13.17 -2.36 11.38
CA LYS A 34 -14.00 -3.58 11.50
C LYS A 34 -13.86 -4.52 10.31
N LYS A 35 -13.71 -3.97 9.10
CA LYS A 35 -13.51 -4.76 7.87
C LYS A 35 -12.17 -5.49 7.93
N TRP A 36 -11.10 -4.75 8.18
CA TRP A 36 -9.73 -5.27 8.21
C TRP A 36 -9.45 -6.20 9.39
N GLU A 37 -10.11 -6.00 10.53
CA GLU A 37 -10.07 -6.94 11.64
C GLU A 37 -10.49 -8.35 11.20
N LYS A 38 -11.54 -8.46 10.37
CA LYS A 38 -12.03 -9.73 9.84
C LYS A 38 -11.19 -10.25 8.68
N GLU A 39 -10.90 -9.40 7.71
CA GLU A 39 -10.18 -9.79 6.47
C GLU A 39 -8.75 -10.24 6.76
N PHE A 40 -8.07 -9.60 7.71
CA PHE A 40 -6.67 -9.89 8.03
C PHE A 40 -6.51 -10.62 9.37
N ASN A 41 -7.60 -11.11 9.95
CA ASN A 41 -7.62 -11.80 11.25
C ASN A 41 -6.82 -11.05 12.33
N HIS A 42 -7.05 -9.74 12.43
CA HIS A 42 -6.32 -8.83 13.32
C HIS A 42 -7.26 -8.28 14.42
N PRO A 43 -7.57 -9.09 15.46
CA PRO A 43 -8.53 -8.71 16.49
C PRO A 43 -8.09 -7.46 17.25
N GLY A 44 -9.04 -6.56 17.51
CA GLY A 44 -8.81 -5.35 18.28
C GLY A 44 -8.30 -4.15 17.47
N LEU A 45 -8.34 -4.21 16.14
CA LEU A 45 -8.03 -3.04 15.28
C LEU A 45 -9.03 -1.90 15.56
N LYS A 46 -8.53 -0.73 15.95
CA LYS A 46 -9.38 0.43 16.31
C LYS A 46 -9.41 1.44 15.16
N ALA A 47 -10.45 2.27 15.16
CA ALA A 47 -10.53 3.42 14.24
C ALA A 47 -9.30 4.34 14.35
N GLY A 48 -8.71 4.47 15.54
CA GLY A 48 -7.47 5.24 15.77
C GLY A 48 -6.23 4.65 15.09
N ASP A 49 -6.24 3.37 14.73
CA ASP A 49 -5.16 2.71 14.00
C ASP A 49 -5.26 2.95 12.48
N ILE A 50 -6.43 3.41 12.00
CA ILE A 50 -6.68 3.75 10.60
C ILE A 50 -6.26 5.22 10.35
N ASN A 51 -4.94 5.43 10.31
CA ASN A 51 -4.33 6.71 9.95
C ASN A 51 -3.12 6.46 9.04
N CYS A 52 -3.21 6.87 7.77
CA CYS A 52 -2.21 6.58 6.75
C CYS A 52 -2.10 7.74 5.74
N ASN A 53 -0.90 8.25 5.54
CA ASN A 53 -0.57 9.30 4.56
C ASN A 53 -0.13 8.73 3.19
N GLY A 54 -0.26 7.42 2.98
CA GLY A 54 0.13 6.74 1.74
C GLY A 54 1.51 6.10 1.83
N CYS A 55 1.69 5.02 1.05
CA CYS A 55 2.87 4.14 1.14
C CYS A 55 4.17 4.85 0.76
N LEU A 56 4.10 5.77 -0.21
CA LEU A 56 5.23 6.59 -0.68
C LEU A 56 5.62 7.71 0.30
N SER A 57 4.84 7.94 1.36
CA SER A 57 5.18 8.97 2.32
C SER A 57 6.42 8.58 3.12
N ASN A 58 7.41 9.48 3.14
CA ASN A 58 8.58 9.40 4.00
C ASN A 58 8.36 10.10 5.35
N THR A 59 7.20 10.73 5.56
CA THR A 59 6.88 11.49 6.79
C THR A 59 5.43 11.23 7.26
N GLY A 60 5.17 11.42 8.56
CA GLY A 60 3.84 11.29 9.12
C GLY A 60 3.38 9.85 9.38
N LYS A 61 2.07 9.67 9.61
CA LYS A 61 1.50 8.37 10.00
C LYS A 61 1.36 7.48 8.77
N ILE A 62 1.92 6.28 8.83
CA ILE A 62 1.63 5.20 7.89
C ILE A 62 0.92 4.08 8.66
N PHE A 63 0.07 3.32 7.95
CA PHE A 63 -0.58 2.17 8.55
C PHE A 63 0.47 1.19 9.11
N LYS A 64 0.20 0.62 10.28
CA LYS A 64 1.21 -0.10 11.08
C LYS A 64 1.95 -1.18 10.28
N HIS A 65 1.24 -1.93 9.45
CA HIS A 65 1.83 -2.97 8.61
C HIS A 65 2.85 -2.44 7.58
N CYS A 66 2.68 -1.21 7.09
CA CYS A 66 3.63 -0.60 6.16
C CYS A 66 5.01 -0.35 6.80
N ASN A 67 5.12 -0.30 8.14
CA ASN A 67 6.41 -0.17 8.82
C ASN A 67 7.25 -1.45 8.77
N VAL A 68 6.62 -2.62 8.57
CA VAL A 68 7.29 -3.93 8.51
C VAL A 68 7.27 -4.52 7.10
N CYS A 69 6.76 -3.76 6.11
CA CYS A 69 6.65 -4.22 4.73
C CYS A 69 8.02 -4.29 4.05
N GLU A 70 8.46 -5.50 3.71
CA GLU A 70 9.77 -5.72 3.07
C GLU A 70 9.86 -5.11 1.67
N ILE A 71 8.76 -5.06 0.91
CA ILE A 71 8.73 -4.44 -0.43
C ILE A 71 8.99 -2.94 -0.33
N ARG A 72 8.33 -2.28 0.64
CA ARG A 72 8.55 -0.85 0.92
C ARG A 72 9.99 -0.60 1.35
N LYS A 73 10.51 -1.37 2.31
CA LYS A 73 11.90 -1.26 2.76
C LYS A 73 12.88 -1.40 1.59
N CYS A 74 12.70 -2.42 0.75
CA CYS A 74 13.54 -2.67 -0.42
C CYS A 74 13.55 -1.49 -1.41
N CYS A 75 12.38 -0.93 -1.73
CA CYS A 75 12.30 0.21 -2.65
C CYS A 75 12.97 1.46 -2.07
N GLN A 76 12.83 1.70 -0.77
CA GLN A 76 13.50 2.81 -0.09
C GLN A 76 15.03 2.64 -0.09
N GLU A 77 15.53 1.43 0.17
CA GLU A 77 16.97 1.11 0.13
C GLU A 77 17.55 1.24 -1.27
N LYS A 78 16.79 0.85 -2.30
CA LYS A 78 17.18 0.98 -3.71
C LYS A 78 16.94 2.37 -4.30
N ASN A 79 16.27 3.26 -3.56
CA ASN A 79 15.88 4.59 -4.00
C ASN A 79 15.10 4.59 -5.33
N VAL A 80 14.12 3.69 -5.45
CA VAL A 80 13.21 3.60 -6.61
C VAL A 80 11.80 4.05 -6.21
N ASP A 81 11.11 4.75 -7.12
CA ASP A 81 9.77 5.27 -6.86
C ASP A 81 8.73 4.18 -6.58
N ASN A 82 8.86 3.04 -7.28
CA ASN A 82 8.17 1.80 -7.00
C ASN A 82 8.85 0.63 -7.72
N CYS A 83 8.39 -0.59 -7.45
CA CYS A 83 8.95 -1.79 -8.06
C CYS A 83 8.85 -1.84 -9.60
N GLY A 84 8.00 -1.02 -10.22
CA GLY A 84 7.95 -0.88 -11.68
C GLY A 84 9.25 -0.30 -12.24
N PHE A 85 9.92 0.58 -11.50
CA PHE A 85 11.22 1.15 -11.88
C PHE A 85 12.42 0.28 -11.44
N CYS A 86 12.19 -0.91 -10.88
CA CYS A 86 13.26 -1.78 -10.40
C CYS A 86 13.75 -2.71 -11.52
N ASP A 87 15.07 -2.83 -11.67
CA ASP A 87 15.69 -3.74 -12.64
C ASP A 87 15.42 -5.22 -12.31
N ASP A 88 15.39 -5.57 -11.02
CA ASP A 88 15.11 -6.93 -10.54
C ASP A 88 13.63 -7.35 -10.64
N TYR A 89 12.78 -6.58 -11.31
CA TYR A 89 11.37 -6.92 -11.46
C TYR A 89 11.19 -8.06 -12.48
N SER A 90 10.37 -9.09 -12.23
CA SER A 90 9.55 -9.39 -11.05
C SER A 90 10.23 -10.40 -10.12
N CYS A 91 10.83 -9.94 -9.03
CA CYS A 91 11.49 -10.81 -8.04
C CYS A 91 10.49 -11.59 -7.16
N GLN A 92 11.00 -12.60 -6.43
CA GLN A 92 10.16 -13.51 -5.62
C GLN A 92 9.20 -12.79 -4.66
N LYS A 93 9.68 -11.74 -3.98
CA LYS A 93 8.86 -10.93 -3.04
C LYS A 93 7.61 -10.36 -3.71
N LEU A 94 7.70 -10.02 -5.00
CA LEU A 94 6.60 -9.47 -5.78
C LEU A 94 5.71 -10.58 -6.34
N THR A 95 6.29 -11.66 -6.85
CA THR A 95 5.50 -12.77 -7.39
C THR A 95 4.59 -13.38 -6.31
N ASP A 96 5.11 -13.57 -5.09
CA ASP A 96 4.32 -14.05 -3.95
C ASP A 96 3.22 -13.05 -3.57
N PHE A 97 3.54 -11.76 -3.61
CA PHE A 97 2.57 -10.71 -3.30
C PHE A 97 1.44 -10.62 -4.35
N PHE A 98 1.76 -10.84 -5.63
CA PHE A 98 0.78 -10.77 -6.72
C PHE A 98 -0.27 -11.88 -6.68
N GLU A 99 0.01 -13.02 -6.03
CA GLU A 99 -1.00 -14.06 -5.80
C GLU A 99 -2.16 -13.55 -4.95
N HIS A 100 -1.88 -12.61 -4.04
CA HIS A 100 -2.88 -11.99 -3.17
C HIS A 100 -3.38 -10.62 -3.68
N ALA A 101 -2.60 -9.96 -4.56
CA ALA A 101 -2.94 -8.66 -5.12
C ALA A 101 -2.63 -8.57 -6.64
N PRO A 102 -3.40 -9.25 -7.50
CA PRO A 102 -3.16 -9.25 -8.96
C PRO A 102 -3.17 -7.86 -9.59
N SER A 103 -4.04 -6.97 -9.11
CA SER A 103 -4.12 -5.57 -9.59
C SER A 103 -2.83 -4.79 -9.35
N ALA A 104 -2.04 -5.16 -8.34
CA ALA A 104 -0.76 -4.54 -8.09
C ALA A 104 0.25 -4.87 -9.20
N LYS A 105 0.21 -6.11 -9.73
CA LYS A 105 1.02 -6.52 -10.88
C LYS A 105 0.66 -5.69 -12.11
N GLU A 106 -0.63 -5.61 -12.44
CA GLU A 106 -1.13 -4.86 -13.60
C GLU A 106 -0.66 -3.40 -13.58
N ASN A 107 -0.77 -2.74 -12.41
CA ASN A 107 -0.29 -1.38 -12.25
C ASN A 107 1.22 -1.24 -12.47
N LEU A 108 2.03 -2.18 -11.97
CA LEU A 108 3.48 -2.15 -12.16
C LEU A 108 3.89 -2.45 -13.60
N GLU A 109 3.23 -3.40 -14.27
CA GLU A 109 3.46 -3.68 -15.70
C GLU A 109 3.10 -2.46 -16.57
N GLU A 110 1.98 -1.78 -16.28
CA GLU A 110 1.60 -0.59 -17.03
C GLU A 110 2.62 0.55 -16.82
N ILE A 111 3.15 0.72 -15.61
CA ILE A 111 4.24 1.66 -15.34
C ILE A 111 5.48 1.27 -16.15
N ARG A 112 5.87 -0.02 -16.12
CA ARG A 112 7.05 -0.54 -16.84
C ARG A 112 6.97 -0.35 -18.34
N SER A 113 5.79 -0.50 -18.93
CA SER A 113 5.60 -0.33 -20.37
C SER A 113 5.87 1.09 -20.89
N LYS A 114 6.06 2.06 -19.98
CA LYS A 114 6.24 3.49 -20.27
C LYS A 114 7.64 4.01 -19.93
N ILE A 115 8.53 3.15 -19.43
CA ILE A 115 9.93 3.44 -19.12
C ILE A 115 10.78 2.99 -20.31
#